data_AF-B6HUW8-F1
#
_entry.id   AF-B6HUW8-F1
#
_cell.length_a   1.000
_cell.length_b   1.000
_cell.length_c   1.000
_cell.angle_alpha   90.00
_cell.angle_beta   90.00
_cell.angle_gamma   90.00
#
_symmetry.space_group_name_H-M   'P 1'
#
loop_
_entity.id
_entity.type
_entity.pdbx_description
1 polymer ?
#
loop_
_entity_poly.entity_id
_entity_poly.type
_entity_poly.pdbx_seq_one_letter_code
_entity_poly.pdbx_strand_id
1 'polypeptide(L)'
;EKKEKGMAAFKLLYSMTIMQVYNGDADAVSMLDELEFCYTKFLGDKETKTEDAGDASDALVEILLSFASKQSQLFRRMSEQVFGAFANQITENGLESLTSIIEAKESLAGQQEMFEEQDDEGEEEGEDDDDDMMDVDEDELDSDVEVVEAGGSGSGSDDGEEEDEEDNEEDAEEVAAFEAKLAAALGTHRADEDASDSDADMNDDEMDELDDKLVQVFRARRQETSHRKDKKDARENMVNFKNRVLDLLEIFVKKSHTRLLALDILLPLLRLSRRTSVKQIATKANGVLREYTKVCKGNSLPKIEDDGQVEALWELLRSVHKEASHSGPMGHATACSQASLLVTKVLVAHDKDAIAGVVDVYAATRKDQLMSTKCHVQPSFFSEWNNWCVSASKQLK
;
A
#
# COMPACT_ATOMS: atom_id res chain seq x y z
N GLU A 1 -10.71 -31.57 5.40
CA GLU A 1 -9.89 -30.36 5.67
C GLU A 1 -10.01 -29.23 4.64
N LYS A 2 -9.47 -29.29 3.40
CA LYS A 2 -9.58 -28.15 2.44
C LYS A 2 -11.02 -27.75 2.11
N LYS A 3 -11.90 -28.71 1.79
CA LYS A 3 -13.33 -28.46 1.53
C LYS A 3 -14.08 -27.93 2.76
N GLU A 4 -13.65 -28.35 3.96
CA GLU A 4 -14.24 -27.95 5.23
C GLU A 4 -13.86 -26.53 5.61
N LYS A 5 -12.58 -26.15 5.44
CA LYS A 5 -12.11 -24.77 5.58
C LYS A 5 -12.77 -23.84 4.56
N GLY A 6 -12.91 -24.28 3.31
CA GLY A 6 -13.65 -23.52 2.29
C GLY A 6 -15.12 -23.32 2.65
N MET A 7 -15.82 -24.35 3.13
CA MET A 7 -17.20 -24.21 3.60
C MET A 7 -17.34 -23.27 4.80
N ALA A 8 -16.39 -23.31 5.74
CA ALA A 8 -16.38 -22.38 6.88
C ALA A 8 -16.16 -20.93 6.43
N ALA A 9 -15.25 -20.70 5.49
CA ALA A 9 -15.00 -19.39 4.91
C ALA A 9 -16.24 -18.82 4.20
N PHE A 10 -16.92 -19.61 3.36
CA PHE A 10 -18.18 -19.16 2.73
C PHE A 10 -19.28 -18.88 3.75
N LYS A 11 -19.45 -19.71 4.78
CA LYS A 11 -20.41 -19.43 5.86
C LYS A 11 -20.14 -18.08 6.52
N LEU A 12 -18.87 -17.75 6.74
CA LEU A 12 -18.46 -16.47 7.31
C LEU A 12 -18.82 -15.30 6.36
N LEU A 13 -18.46 -15.40 5.08
CA LEU A 13 -18.80 -14.40 4.05
C LEU A 13 -20.32 -14.18 3.98
N TYR A 14 -21.11 -15.23 3.78
CA TYR A 14 -22.57 -15.13 3.72
C TYR A 14 -23.16 -14.52 4.99
N SER A 15 -22.69 -14.93 6.17
CA SER A 15 -23.19 -14.37 7.44
C SER A 15 -22.93 -12.87 7.51
N MET A 16 -21.76 -12.41 7.05
CA MET A 16 -21.40 -11.01 7.08
C MET A 16 -22.17 -10.19 6.04
N THR A 17 -22.26 -10.67 4.80
CA THR A 17 -23.01 -10.00 3.74
C THR A 17 -24.49 -9.91 4.08
N ILE A 18 -25.09 -10.96 4.65
CA ILE A 18 -26.48 -10.92 5.13
C ILE A 18 -26.65 -9.87 6.23
N MET A 19 -25.70 -9.75 7.17
CA MET A 19 -25.76 -8.69 8.19
C MET A 19 -25.67 -7.28 7.57
N GLN A 20 -24.86 -7.08 6.52
CA GLN A 20 -24.81 -5.81 5.78
C GLN A 20 -26.16 -5.51 5.10
N VAL A 21 -26.80 -6.50 4.48
CA VAL A 21 -28.15 -6.34 3.90
C VAL A 21 -29.16 -5.91 4.96
N TYR A 22 -29.14 -6.51 6.15
CA TYR A 22 -30.02 -6.09 7.25
C TYR A 22 -29.71 -4.68 7.78
N ASN A 23 -28.47 -4.22 7.64
CA ASN A 23 -28.06 -2.85 7.98
C ASN A 23 -28.43 -1.83 6.88
N GLY A 24 -29.02 -2.27 5.75
CA GLY A 24 -29.47 -1.39 4.68
C GLY A 24 -28.40 -1.02 3.65
N ASP A 25 -27.29 -1.77 3.60
CA ASP A 25 -26.27 -1.65 2.55
C ASP A 25 -26.85 -2.21 1.23
N ALA A 26 -27.09 -1.33 0.24
CA ALA A 26 -27.73 -1.69 -1.02
C ALA A 26 -26.83 -2.61 -1.87
N ASP A 27 -25.51 -2.41 -1.80
CA ASP A 27 -24.51 -3.14 -2.58
C ASP A 27 -24.34 -4.57 -2.04
N ALA A 28 -24.68 -4.79 -0.77
CA ALA A 28 -24.63 -6.11 -0.14
C ALA A 28 -25.59 -7.11 -0.77
N VAL A 29 -26.67 -6.67 -1.44
CA VAL A 29 -27.58 -7.57 -2.16
C VAL A 29 -26.89 -8.13 -3.41
N SER A 30 -26.27 -7.28 -4.22
CA SER A 30 -25.51 -7.69 -5.40
C SER A 30 -24.34 -8.60 -5.03
N MET A 31 -23.66 -8.32 -3.91
CA MET A 31 -22.60 -9.19 -3.39
C MET A 31 -23.08 -10.61 -3.02
N LEU A 32 -24.37 -10.81 -2.68
CA LEU A 32 -24.88 -12.16 -2.41
C LEU A 32 -24.94 -13.02 -3.68
N ASP A 33 -25.28 -12.42 -4.83
CA ASP A 33 -25.32 -13.11 -6.11
C ASP A 33 -23.90 -13.51 -6.56
N GLU A 34 -22.91 -12.62 -6.37
CA GLU A 34 -21.50 -12.93 -6.61
C GLU A 34 -20.97 -14.02 -5.67
N LEU A 35 -21.38 -14.00 -4.40
CA LEU A 35 -21.05 -15.07 -3.45
C LEU A 35 -21.69 -16.41 -3.80
N GLU A 36 -22.89 -16.42 -4.40
CA GLU A 36 -23.54 -17.63 -4.91
C GLU A 36 -22.78 -18.21 -6.09
N PHE A 37 -22.36 -17.34 -7.02
CA PHE A 37 -21.49 -17.71 -8.12
C PHE A 37 -20.19 -18.34 -7.61
N CYS A 38 -19.48 -17.65 -6.71
CA CYS A 38 -18.24 -18.14 -6.09
C CYS A 38 -18.47 -19.49 -5.39
N TYR A 39 -19.50 -19.59 -4.55
CA TYR A 39 -19.81 -20.82 -3.82
C TYR A 39 -20.04 -22.00 -4.76
N THR A 40 -20.82 -21.80 -5.82
CA THR A 40 -21.19 -22.84 -6.78
C THR A 40 -19.96 -23.35 -7.54
N LYS A 41 -19.08 -22.45 -7.98
CA LYS A 41 -17.87 -22.82 -8.72
C LYS A 41 -16.82 -23.47 -7.83
N PHE A 42 -16.63 -22.98 -6.59
CA PHE A 42 -15.64 -23.55 -5.66
C PHE A 42 -16.10 -24.86 -4.98
N LEU A 43 -17.36 -24.93 -4.55
CA LEU A 43 -17.87 -26.01 -3.69
C LEU A 43 -18.92 -26.91 -4.35
N GLY A 44 -19.44 -26.56 -5.53
CA GLY A 44 -20.46 -27.32 -6.28
C GLY A 44 -19.99 -28.67 -6.85
N ASP A 45 -20.79 -29.27 -7.73
CA ASP A 45 -20.54 -30.59 -8.30
C ASP A 45 -19.48 -30.54 -9.42
N LYS A 46 -18.82 -31.67 -9.71
CA LYS A 46 -17.65 -31.71 -10.62
C LYS A 46 -17.92 -31.13 -12.02
N GLU A 47 -19.15 -31.19 -12.52
CA GLU A 47 -19.53 -30.62 -13.81
C GLU A 47 -19.57 -29.08 -13.79
N THR A 48 -19.89 -28.46 -12.65
CA THR A 48 -19.98 -26.99 -12.54
C THR A 48 -18.65 -26.32 -12.13
N LYS A 49 -17.61 -27.09 -11.83
CA LYS A 49 -16.31 -26.57 -11.35
C LYS A 49 -15.32 -26.15 -12.43
N THR A 50 -15.54 -26.53 -13.69
CA THR A 50 -14.49 -26.50 -14.71
C THR A 50 -14.59 -25.31 -15.65
N GLU A 51 -15.78 -24.74 -15.83
CA GLU A 51 -15.98 -23.46 -16.53
C GLU A 51 -15.97 -22.32 -15.50
N ASP A 52 -15.25 -21.23 -15.76
CA ASP A 52 -15.23 -19.96 -15.00
C ASP A 52 -14.70 -20.03 -13.55
N ALA A 53 -13.90 -21.05 -13.22
CA ALA A 53 -13.27 -21.13 -11.88
C ALA A 53 -12.26 -19.99 -11.62
N GLY A 54 -11.66 -19.45 -12.69
CA GLY A 54 -10.81 -18.26 -12.63
C GLY A 54 -11.63 -17.03 -12.25
N ASP A 55 -12.70 -16.76 -13.01
CA ASP A 55 -13.61 -15.65 -12.78
C ASP A 55 -14.23 -15.67 -11.37
N ALA A 56 -14.55 -16.86 -10.85
CA ALA A 56 -15.01 -17.02 -9.47
C ALA A 56 -13.93 -16.67 -8.44
N SER A 57 -12.66 -16.95 -8.72
CA SER A 57 -11.56 -16.51 -7.87
C SER A 57 -11.36 -15.01 -7.94
N ASP A 58 -11.50 -14.40 -9.11
CA ASP A 58 -11.36 -12.96 -9.33
C ASP A 58 -12.44 -12.22 -8.53
N ALA A 59 -13.71 -12.61 -8.71
CA ALA A 59 -14.84 -12.07 -7.96
C ALA A 59 -14.65 -12.23 -6.43
N LEU A 60 -14.12 -13.37 -5.98
CA LEU A 60 -13.84 -13.56 -4.56
C LEU A 60 -12.75 -12.60 -4.06
N VAL A 61 -11.72 -12.30 -4.84
CA VAL A 61 -10.70 -11.31 -4.47
C VAL A 61 -11.31 -9.92 -4.39
N GLU A 62 -12.16 -9.53 -5.35
CA GLU A 62 -12.84 -8.22 -5.33
C GLU A 62 -13.74 -8.05 -4.10
N ILE A 63 -14.51 -9.07 -3.72
CA ILE A 63 -15.30 -9.05 -2.47
C ILE A 63 -14.39 -8.88 -1.24
N LEU A 64 -13.23 -9.54 -1.23
CA LEU A 64 -12.28 -9.42 -0.12
C LEU A 64 -11.61 -8.05 -0.07
N LEU A 65 -11.39 -7.43 -1.22
CA LEU A 65 -10.86 -6.07 -1.35
C LEU A 65 -11.89 -5.03 -0.90
N SER A 66 -13.16 -5.18 -1.27
CA SER A 66 -14.24 -4.32 -0.79
C SER A 66 -14.44 -4.42 0.72
N PHE A 67 -14.20 -5.59 1.31
CA PHE A 67 -14.15 -5.74 2.77
C PHE A 67 -12.88 -5.16 3.38
N ALA A 68 -11.73 -5.33 2.72
CA ALA A 68 -10.46 -4.78 3.19
C ALA A 68 -10.40 -3.25 3.08
N SER A 69 -11.18 -2.59 2.22
CA SER A 69 -11.26 -1.12 2.18
C SER A 69 -12.01 -0.55 3.39
N LYS A 70 -13.04 -1.25 3.88
CA LYS A 70 -13.82 -0.83 5.06
C LYS A 70 -12.94 -0.76 6.32
N GLN A 71 -12.98 0.36 7.04
CA GLN A 71 -12.27 0.56 8.32
C GLN A 71 -12.86 -0.29 9.45
N SER A 72 -12.69 -1.61 9.41
CA SER A 72 -13.18 -2.50 10.46
C SER A 72 -12.23 -3.67 10.71
N GLN A 73 -11.90 -3.90 11.99
CA GLN A 73 -11.13 -5.06 12.40
C GLN A 73 -11.84 -6.38 12.10
N LEU A 74 -13.18 -6.40 12.11
CA LEU A 74 -13.95 -7.58 11.76
C LEU A 74 -13.78 -7.92 10.27
N PHE A 75 -13.93 -6.93 9.38
CA PHE A 75 -13.73 -7.13 7.95
C PHE A 75 -12.30 -7.55 7.64
N ARG A 76 -11.30 -6.90 8.25
CA ARG A 76 -9.89 -7.27 8.11
C ARG A 76 -9.63 -8.73 8.47
N ARG A 77 -10.00 -9.15 9.69
CA ARG A 77 -9.78 -10.53 10.15
C ARG A 77 -10.54 -11.56 9.31
N MET A 78 -11.74 -11.21 8.86
CA MET A 78 -12.50 -12.06 7.95
C MET A 78 -11.78 -12.21 6.60
N SER A 79 -11.32 -11.11 6.00
CA SER A 79 -10.60 -11.15 4.73
C SER A 79 -9.35 -12.03 4.82
N GLU A 80 -8.56 -11.89 5.88
CA GLU A 80 -7.39 -12.75 6.11
C GLU A 80 -7.75 -14.24 6.23
N GLN A 81 -8.80 -14.58 6.97
CA GLN A 81 -9.23 -15.97 7.16
C GLN A 81 -9.73 -16.60 5.85
N VAL A 82 -10.58 -15.88 5.13
CA VAL A 82 -11.16 -16.33 3.85
C VAL A 82 -10.06 -16.42 2.81
N PHE A 83 -9.27 -15.37 2.62
CA PHE A 83 -8.14 -15.35 1.70
C PHE A 83 -7.19 -16.52 2.00
N GLY A 84 -6.94 -16.80 3.27
CA GLY A 84 -6.16 -17.95 3.68
C GLY A 84 -6.74 -19.30 3.24
N ALA A 85 -8.05 -19.47 3.16
CA ALA A 85 -8.67 -20.70 2.67
C ALA A 85 -8.50 -20.88 1.15
N PHE A 86 -8.46 -19.76 0.40
CA PHE A 86 -8.46 -19.75 -1.06
C PHE A 86 -7.15 -19.29 -1.71
N ALA A 87 -6.10 -18.94 -0.96
CA ALA A 87 -4.84 -18.39 -1.48
C ALA A 87 -4.16 -19.22 -2.60
N ASN A 88 -4.38 -20.53 -2.62
CA ASN A 88 -3.85 -21.43 -3.66
C ASN A 88 -4.62 -21.39 -4.98
N GLN A 89 -5.77 -20.73 -5.01
CA GLN A 89 -6.69 -20.65 -6.15
C GLN A 89 -6.66 -19.27 -6.82
N ILE A 90 -5.91 -18.32 -6.25
CA ILE A 90 -5.72 -16.98 -6.81
C ILE A 90 -5.10 -17.07 -8.20
N THR A 91 -5.69 -16.33 -9.12
CA THR A 91 -5.35 -16.17 -10.54
C THR A 91 -4.36 -15.02 -10.73
N GLU A 92 -3.94 -14.80 -11.97
CA GLU A 92 -3.16 -13.63 -12.37
C GLU A 92 -3.93 -12.33 -12.13
N ASN A 93 -5.16 -12.23 -12.66
CA ASN A 93 -6.04 -11.08 -12.46
C ASN A 93 -6.27 -10.75 -10.98
N GLY A 94 -6.58 -11.75 -10.15
CA GLY A 94 -6.79 -11.52 -8.72
C GLY A 94 -5.51 -11.09 -7.99
N LEU A 95 -4.33 -11.49 -8.47
CA LEU A 95 -3.07 -10.96 -7.94
C LEU A 95 -2.82 -9.53 -8.43
N GLU A 96 -3.15 -9.24 -9.69
CA GLU A 96 -3.08 -7.92 -10.29
C GLU A 96 -3.92 -6.92 -9.49
N SER A 97 -5.18 -7.24 -9.17
CA SER A 97 -6.05 -6.40 -8.31
C SER A 97 -5.41 -6.05 -6.96
N LEU A 98 -4.76 -7.03 -6.31
CA LEU A 98 -4.01 -6.77 -5.06
C LEU A 98 -2.81 -5.85 -5.31
N THR A 99 -2.08 -6.06 -6.40
CA THR A 99 -0.86 -5.29 -6.69
C THR A 99 -1.16 -3.86 -7.16
N SER A 100 -2.25 -3.64 -7.88
CA SER A 100 -2.70 -2.31 -8.31
C SER A 100 -2.96 -1.39 -7.13
N ILE A 101 -3.58 -1.91 -6.05
CA ILE A 101 -3.84 -1.13 -4.82
C ILE A 101 -2.54 -0.64 -4.17
N ILE A 102 -1.51 -1.49 -4.13
CA ILE A 102 -0.24 -1.07 -3.53
C ILE A 102 0.55 -0.13 -4.44
N GLU A 103 0.39 -0.24 -5.76
CA GLU A 103 1.03 0.67 -6.73
C GLU A 103 0.33 2.03 -6.83
N ALA A 104 -0.95 2.14 -6.45
CA ALA A 104 -1.71 3.38 -6.40
C ALA A 104 -1.06 4.42 -5.46
N LYS A 105 -1.25 5.71 -5.73
CA LYS A 105 -0.66 6.79 -4.92
C LYS A 105 -1.34 6.91 -3.56
N GLU A 106 -0.56 7.19 -2.50
CA GLU A 106 -1.06 7.53 -1.16
C GLU A 106 -1.61 8.97 -1.11
N SER A 107 -2.64 9.24 -1.90
CA SER A 107 -3.21 10.58 -2.08
C SER A 107 -4.70 10.51 -2.37
N LEU A 108 -5.39 11.64 -2.27
CA LEU A 108 -6.81 11.76 -2.62
C LEU A 108 -7.06 11.32 -4.07
N ALA A 109 -6.20 11.73 -5.02
CA ALA A 109 -6.25 11.27 -6.41
C ALA A 109 -6.09 9.75 -6.56
N GLY A 110 -5.21 9.12 -5.76
CA GLY A 110 -5.05 7.66 -5.78
C GLY A 110 -6.20 6.92 -5.09
N GLN A 111 -6.92 7.55 -4.17
CA GLN A 111 -8.17 7.00 -3.64
C GLN A 111 -9.28 7.11 -4.68
N GLN A 112 -9.42 8.25 -5.35
CA GLN A 112 -10.38 8.46 -6.42
C GLN A 112 -10.18 7.48 -7.58
N GLU A 113 -8.95 7.28 -8.05
CA GLU A 113 -8.60 6.28 -9.08
C GLU A 113 -9.06 4.85 -8.70
N MET A 114 -9.08 4.53 -7.40
CA MET A 114 -9.43 3.20 -6.90
C MET A 114 -10.92 2.99 -6.59
N PHE A 115 -11.70 4.07 -6.46
CA PHE A 115 -13.11 4.01 -6.00
C PHE A 115 -14.10 4.76 -6.91
N GLU A 116 -13.66 5.65 -7.81
CA GLU A 116 -14.50 6.42 -8.74
C GLU A 116 -14.74 5.71 -10.09
N GLU A 117 -14.11 4.56 -10.37
CA GLU A 117 -14.46 3.75 -11.56
C GLU A 117 -15.91 3.19 -11.54
N GLN A 118 -16.70 3.46 -10.50
CA GLN A 118 -18.09 2.98 -10.39
C GLN A 118 -19.18 4.06 -10.42
N ASP A 119 -18.88 5.36 -10.33
CA ASP A 119 -19.93 6.40 -10.39
C ASP A 119 -19.47 7.67 -11.12
N ASP A 120 -19.99 7.81 -12.34
CA ASP A 120 -20.15 9.03 -13.15
C ASP A 120 -18.94 9.64 -13.91
N GLU A 121 -19.10 9.68 -15.24
CA GLU A 121 -18.37 10.55 -16.16
C GLU A 121 -18.67 12.03 -15.80
N GLY A 122 -17.78 12.70 -15.07
CA GLY A 122 -18.01 14.07 -14.62
C GLY A 122 -16.77 14.92 -14.37
N GLU A 123 -16.31 15.60 -15.42
CA GLU A 123 -15.44 16.80 -15.44
C GLU A 123 -13.95 16.62 -15.08
N GLU A 124 -13.15 16.35 -16.12
CA GLU A 124 -11.74 16.74 -16.17
C GLU A 124 -11.62 18.28 -16.08
N GLU A 125 -11.20 18.80 -14.93
CA GLU A 125 -10.51 20.08 -14.85
C GLU A 125 -9.01 19.77 -14.65
N GLY A 126 -8.25 19.95 -15.73
CA GLY A 126 -6.81 19.77 -15.72
C GLY A 126 -6.11 20.87 -14.92
N GLU A 127 -5.32 20.47 -13.93
CA GLU A 127 -4.28 21.32 -13.36
C GLU A 127 -2.91 20.77 -13.79
N ASP A 128 -2.18 21.64 -14.47
CA ASP A 128 -0.84 21.45 -15.02
C ASP A 128 0.19 21.01 -13.96
N ASP A 129 1.08 20.13 -14.40
CA ASP A 129 2.38 19.83 -13.79
C ASP A 129 3.10 21.12 -13.34
N ASP A 130 3.44 21.20 -12.05
CA ASP A 130 4.68 21.85 -11.63
C ASP A 130 5.43 20.94 -10.64
N ASP A 131 6.46 20.30 -11.19
CA ASP A 131 7.61 19.71 -10.51
C ASP A 131 8.24 20.79 -9.60
N ASP A 132 7.94 20.78 -8.30
CA ASP A 132 8.86 21.12 -7.21
C ASP A 132 8.10 21.18 -5.87
N MET A 133 8.00 20.06 -5.16
CA MET A 133 8.01 20.07 -3.69
C MET A 133 8.76 18.84 -3.17
N MET A 134 10.08 19.01 -3.06
CA MET A 134 10.76 18.55 -1.85
C MET A 134 10.23 19.43 -0.70
N ASP A 135 9.13 19.02 -0.09
CA ASP A 135 8.95 19.30 1.32
C ASP A 135 8.88 17.96 2.05
N VAL A 136 9.92 17.72 2.84
CA VAL A 136 10.10 16.52 3.62
C VAL A 136 9.41 16.81 4.94
N ASP A 137 8.10 16.61 4.99
CA ASP A 137 7.42 16.48 6.27
C ASP A 137 7.40 15.01 6.69
N GLU A 138 8.18 14.76 7.73
CA GLU A 138 8.25 13.51 8.45
C GLU A 138 7.01 13.43 9.36
N ASP A 139 5.83 13.33 8.75
CA ASP A 139 4.62 12.92 9.46
C ASP A 139 4.87 11.50 9.99
N GLU A 140 5.26 11.38 11.27
CA GLU A 140 5.07 10.14 12.02
C GLU A 140 3.57 9.93 12.21
N LEU A 141 2.93 9.44 11.14
CA LEU A 141 1.60 8.85 11.21
C LEU A 141 1.71 7.63 12.12
N ASP A 142 1.52 7.84 13.42
CA ASP A 142 1.24 6.79 14.40
C ASP A 142 -0.15 6.22 14.09
N SER A 143 -0.21 5.44 13.01
CA SER A 143 -1.35 4.60 12.69
C SER A 143 -1.46 3.62 13.85
N ASP A 144 -2.43 3.85 14.73
CA ASP A 144 -2.86 2.99 15.83
C ASP A 144 -3.18 1.58 15.30
N VAL A 145 -2.12 0.79 15.10
CA VAL A 145 -2.19 -0.64 14.91
C VAL A 145 -2.45 -1.17 16.31
N GLU A 146 -3.73 -1.29 16.66
CA GLU A 146 -4.14 -1.91 17.92
C GLU A 146 -3.38 -3.23 18.11
N VAL A 147 -2.39 -3.17 19.01
CA VAL A 147 -1.54 -4.29 19.36
C VAL A 147 -2.42 -5.30 20.07
N VAL A 148 -2.58 -6.46 19.46
CA VAL A 148 -3.23 -7.62 20.07
C VAL A 148 -2.41 -8.12 21.27
N GLU A 149 -2.68 -7.58 22.46
CA GLU A 149 -2.15 -8.14 23.71
C GLU A 149 -3.00 -9.35 24.14
N ALA A 150 -2.42 -10.54 23.96
CA ALA A 150 -2.96 -11.77 24.53
C ALA A 150 -2.58 -11.85 26.02
N GLY A 151 -3.60 -11.92 26.88
CA GLY A 151 -3.50 -11.69 28.31
C GLY A 151 -2.45 -12.51 29.09
N GLY A 152 -1.84 -11.81 30.05
CA GLY A 152 -1.08 -12.38 31.17
C GLY A 152 -0.96 -11.35 32.30
N SER A 153 -1.69 -11.56 33.40
CA SER A 153 -1.74 -10.67 34.56
C SER A 153 -0.39 -10.50 35.28
N GLY A 154 -0.06 -9.28 35.74
CA GLY A 154 0.89 -9.08 36.85
C GLY A 154 1.60 -7.72 36.99
N SER A 155 0.88 -6.69 37.45
CA SER A 155 1.30 -5.60 38.38
C SER A 155 2.71 -4.97 38.31
N GLY A 156 2.78 -3.65 38.11
CA GLY A 156 3.86 -2.79 38.65
C GLY A 156 4.04 -1.42 37.98
N SER A 157 3.50 -0.37 38.62
CA SER A 157 3.72 1.08 38.42
C SER A 157 5.18 1.49 38.09
N ASP A 158 5.39 2.44 37.17
CA ASP A 158 5.82 3.82 37.47
C ASP A 158 5.98 4.72 36.22
N ASP A 159 5.42 5.92 36.38
CA ASP A 159 5.62 7.26 35.81
C ASP A 159 6.64 7.56 34.68
N GLY A 160 6.23 8.45 33.77
CA GLY A 160 7.05 9.05 32.71
C GLY A 160 6.23 9.63 31.55
N GLU A 161 5.30 10.54 31.83
CA GLU A 161 4.68 11.39 30.79
C GLU A 161 5.75 12.37 30.27
N GLU A 162 6.35 12.06 29.12
CA GLU A 162 7.00 13.06 28.28
C GLU A 162 5.93 13.61 27.33
N GLU A 163 5.51 14.84 27.57
CA GLU A 163 4.70 15.64 26.65
C GLU A 163 5.59 15.98 25.44
N ASP A 164 5.38 15.30 24.32
CA ASP A 164 5.97 15.63 23.03
C ASP A 164 5.32 16.93 22.49
N GLU A 165 5.95 18.06 22.81
CA GLU A 165 5.61 19.41 22.30
C GLU A 165 6.19 19.68 20.88
N GLU A 166 6.12 18.74 19.94
CA GLU A 166 6.62 18.95 18.56
C GLU A 166 5.50 19.08 17.49
N ASP A 167 4.23 19.14 17.88
CA ASP A 167 3.07 19.21 16.96
C ASP A 167 2.50 20.64 16.73
N ASN A 168 3.32 21.69 16.91
CA ASN A 168 2.81 23.08 17.01
C ASN A 168 3.44 24.11 16.05
N GLU A 169 4.36 23.73 15.16
CA GLU A 169 5.00 24.70 14.26
C GLU A 169 4.13 25.04 13.02
N GLU A 170 3.40 24.07 12.45
CA GLU A 170 2.51 24.32 11.30
C GLU A 170 1.22 25.06 11.69
N ASP A 171 0.64 24.73 12.85
CA ASP A 171 -0.56 25.43 13.36
C ASP A 171 -0.22 26.90 13.69
N ALA A 172 1.04 27.20 14.05
CA ALA A 172 1.51 28.56 14.30
C ALA A 172 1.61 29.41 13.03
N GLU A 173 2.11 28.87 11.91
CA GLU A 173 2.17 29.61 10.64
C GLU A 173 0.78 29.86 10.05
N GLU A 174 -0.15 28.92 10.21
CA GLU A 174 -1.54 29.08 9.77
C GLU A 174 -2.32 30.07 10.61
N VAL A 175 -2.14 30.03 11.93
CA VAL A 175 -2.69 31.04 12.83
C VAL A 175 -2.14 32.41 12.44
N ALA A 176 -0.84 32.53 12.13
CA ALA A 176 -0.25 33.79 11.68
C ALA A 176 -0.80 34.28 10.32
N ALA A 177 -1.00 33.39 9.35
CA ALA A 177 -1.58 33.72 8.05
C ALA A 177 -3.06 34.10 8.14
N PHE A 178 -3.82 33.43 9.00
CA PHE A 178 -5.21 33.77 9.31
C PHE A 178 -5.32 35.09 10.06
N GLU A 179 -4.47 35.33 11.05
CA GLU A 179 -4.38 36.61 11.76
C GLU A 179 -4.01 37.75 10.83
N ALA A 180 -3.13 37.53 9.84
CA ALA A 180 -2.81 38.53 8.82
C ALA A 180 -4.00 38.84 7.90
N LYS A 181 -4.77 37.83 7.46
CA LYS A 181 -6.00 38.01 6.67
C LYS A 181 -7.11 38.69 7.49
N LEU A 182 -7.21 38.37 8.78
CA LEU A 182 -8.16 38.96 9.72
C LEU A 182 -7.80 40.42 10.04
N ALA A 183 -6.52 40.72 10.26
CA ALA A 183 -5.99 42.08 10.43
C ALA A 183 -6.21 42.95 9.18
N ALA A 184 -6.01 42.38 7.99
CA ALA A 184 -6.31 43.04 6.72
C ALA A 184 -7.81 43.30 6.53
N ALA A 185 -8.68 42.38 6.97
CA ALA A 185 -10.13 42.54 6.91
C ALA A 185 -10.66 43.58 7.91
N LEU A 186 -10.07 43.65 9.11
CA LEU A 186 -10.43 44.58 10.19
C LEU A 186 -9.76 45.96 10.06
N GLY A 187 -8.83 46.13 9.11
CA GLY A 187 -8.07 47.37 8.93
C GLY A 187 -7.11 47.69 10.08
N THR A 188 -6.83 46.73 10.95
CA THR A 188 -5.95 46.89 12.11
C THR A 188 -4.55 46.40 11.76
N HIS A 189 -3.54 47.25 11.94
CA HIS A 189 -2.15 46.78 11.94
C HIS A 189 -1.86 46.07 13.28
N ARG A 190 -0.98 45.07 13.27
CA ARG A 190 -0.63 44.21 14.43
C ARG A 190 -0.61 45.00 15.75
N ALA A 191 -1.19 44.44 16.80
CA ALA A 191 -1.43 45.03 18.11
C ALA A 191 -0.16 45.36 18.95
N ASP A 192 0.94 45.72 18.30
CA ASP A 192 2.24 46.02 18.93
C ASP A 192 2.82 47.39 18.53
N GLU A 193 2.03 48.24 17.84
CA GLU A 193 2.35 49.66 17.67
C GLU A 193 1.25 50.53 18.30
N ASP A 194 1.68 51.43 19.19
CA ASP A 194 0.85 52.39 19.94
C ASP A 194 -0.31 52.97 19.13
N ALA A 195 -1.52 52.47 19.39
CA ALA A 195 -2.74 52.94 18.75
C ALA A 195 -3.07 54.36 19.25
N SER A 196 -2.76 55.37 18.44
CA SER A 196 -3.32 56.70 18.63
C SER A 196 -4.80 56.70 18.27
N ASP A 197 -5.60 56.92 19.31
CA ASP A 197 -6.96 57.44 19.34
C ASP A 197 -7.46 58.01 17.99
N SER A 198 -8.24 57.22 17.26
CA SER A 198 -9.05 57.65 16.12
C SER A 198 -10.45 57.06 16.30
N ASP A 199 -11.23 57.67 17.19
CA ASP A 199 -12.70 57.61 17.21
C ASP A 199 -13.26 58.18 15.89
N ALA A 200 -13.14 57.40 14.81
CA ALA A 200 -13.91 57.61 13.60
C ALA A 200 -15.24 56.87 13.80
N ASP A 201 -16.34 57.63 13.91
CA ASP A 201 -17.71 57.11 13.92
C ASP A 201 -17.93 56.26 12.65
N MET A 202 -17.74 54.94 12.75
CA MET A 202 -18.12 53.98 11.71
C MET A 202 -19.62 54.06 11.48
N ASN A 203 -20.03 54.23 10.22
CA ASN A 203 -21.45 54.18 9.86
C ASN A 203 -21.96 52.73 9.89
N ASP A 204 -23.26 52.53 10.16
CA ASP A 204 -23.90 51.19 10.17
C ASP A 204 -23.64 50.39 8.87
N ASP A 205 -23.62 51.06 7.70
CA ASP A 205 -23.33 50.42 6.40
C ASP A 205 -21.87 49.90 6.30
N GLU A 206 -20.91 50.55 6.96
CA GLU A 206 -19.50 50.09 7.00
C GLU A 206 -19.30 48.93 7.98
N MET A 207 -20.14 48.84 9.03
CA MET A 207 -20.16 47.71 9.96
C MET A 207 -20.67 46.43 9.29
N ASP A 208 -21.73 46.53 8.48
CA ASP A 208 -22.27 45.40 7.71
C ASP A 208 -21.25 44.88 6.68
N GLU A 209 -20.51 45.77 6.00
CA GLU A 209 -19.45 45.37 5.06
C GLU A 209 -18.25 44.67 5.73
N LEU A 210 -17.95 45.01 6.99
CA LEU A 210 -16.91 44.34 7.78
C LEU A 210 -17.38 42.95 8.23
N ASP A 211 -18.62 42.81 8.68
CA ASP A 211 -19.23 41.52 9.04
C ASP A 211 -19.26 40.57 7.83
N ASP A 212 -19.62 41.06 6.65
CA ASP A 212 -19.61 40.26 5.41
C ASP A 212 -18.21 39.77 5.04
N LYS A 213 -17.17 40.60 5.21
CA LYS A 213 -15.76 40.22 4.98
C LYS A 213 -15.28 39.20 6.00
N LEU A 214 -15.65 39.36 7.28
CA LEU A 214 -15.33 38.40 8.34
C LEU A 214 -15.99 37.03 8.06
N VAL A 215 -17.26 37.00 7.67
CA VAL A 215 -17.97 35.78 7.30
C VAL A 215 -17.30 35.08 6.11
N GLN A 216 -16.81 35.83 5.11
CA GLN A 216 -16.05 35.25 3.99
C GLN A 216 -14.72 34.63 4.44
N VAL A 217 -13.96 35.31 5.30
CA VAL A 217 -12.68 34.80 5.85
C VAL A 217 -12.90 33.53 6.69
N PHE A 218 -13.93 33.48 7.53
CA PHE A 218 -14.27 32.28 8.31
C PHE A 218 -14.81 31.13 7.44
N ARG A 219 -15.57 31.43 6.37
CA ARG A 219 -16.02 30.41 5.40
C ARG A 219 -14.85 29.81 4.63
N ALA A 220 -13.91 30.63 4.16
CA ALA A 220 -12.70 30.19 3.47
C ALA A 220 -11.86 29.27 4.38
N ARG A 221 -11.61 29.67 5.65
CA ARG A 221 -10.90 28.81 6.62
C ARG A 221 -11.62 27.49 6.87
N ARG A 222 -12.96 27.50 6.97
CA ARG A 222 -13.75 26.28 7.20
C ARG A 222 -13.72 25.34 5.99
N GLN A 223 -13.68 25.88 4.78
CA GLN A 223 -13.52 25.10 3.55
C GLN A 223 -12.09 24.53 3.46
N GLU A 224 -11.05 25.34 3.66
CA GLU A 224 -9.65 24.89 3.66
C GLU A 224 -9.38 23.80 4.71
N THR A 225 -9.89 23.97 5.93
CA THR A 225 -9.77 22.95 7.01
C THR A 225 -10.58 21.68 6.71
N SER A 226 -11.75 21.79 6.07
CA SER A 226 -12.52 20.62 5.59
C SER A 226 -11.74 19.86 4.52
N HIS A 227 -11.24 20.54 3.48
CA HIS A 227 -10.48 19.91 2.41
C HIS A 227 -9.18 19.25 2.91
N ARG A 228 -8.49 19.85 3.88
CA ARG A 228 -7.32 19.24 4.52
C ARG A 228 -7.69 18.02 5.34
N LYS A 229 -8.78 18.07 6.10
CA LYS A 229 -9.29 16.92 6.84
C LYS A 229 -9.65 15.78 5.88
N ASP A 230 -10.36 16.09 4.80
CA ASP A 230 -10.74 15.09 3.79
C ASP A 230 -9.50 14.48 3.12
N LYS A 231 -8.46 15.28 2.82
CA LYS A 231 -7.17 14.80 2.29
C LYS A 231 -6.41 13.92 3.29
N LYS A 232 -6.43 14.26 4.58
CA LYS A 232 -5.81 13.47 5.65
C LYS A 232 -6.55 12.14 5.83
N ASP A 233 -7.87 12.18 5.96
CA ASP A 233 -8.72 10.99 6.08
C ASP A 233 -8.59 10.08 4.85
N ALA A 234 -8.48 10.66 3.64
CA ALA A 234 -8.21 9.93 2.39
C ALA A 234 -6.86 9.23 2.38
N ARG A 235 -5.80 9.93 2.78
CA ARG A 235 -4.44 9.37 2.89
C ARG A 235 -4.42 8.24 3.91
N GLU A 236 -5.02 8.43 5.09
CA GLU A 236 -5.10 7.41 6.14
C GLU A 236 -5.89 6.18 5.68
N ASN A 237 -7.01 6.38 4.98
CA ASN A 237 -7.78 5.31 4.35
C ASN A 237 -6.93 4.46 3.41
N MET A 238 -6.18 5.11 2.52
CA MET A 238 -5.30 4.43 1.56
C MET A 238 -4.17 3.68 2.27
N VAL A 239 -3.54 4.30 3.27
CA VAL A 239 -2.47 3.67 4.06
C VAL A 239 -2.97 2.41 4.76
N ASN A 240 -4.14 2.49 5.39
CA ASN A 240 -4.80 1.36 6.03
C ASN A 240 -5.17 0.26 5.03
N PHE A 241 -5.68 0.63 3.85
CA PHE A 241 -6.04 -0.31 2.81
C PHE A 241 -4.81 -1.05 2.27
N LYS A 242 -3.74 -0.33 1.93
CA LYS A 242 -2.44 -0.93 1.53
C LYS A 242 -1.90 -1.86 2.59
N ASN A 243 -1.95 -1.47 3.87
CA ASN A 243 -1.54 -2.33 4.96
C ASN A 243 -2.33 -3.64 5.00
N ARG A 244 -3.65 -3.61 4.80
CA ARG A 244 -4.50 -4.80 4.77
C ARG A 244 -4.18 -5.67 3.54
N VAL A 245 -3.95 -5.07 2.37
CA VAL A 245 -3.52 -5.80 1.17
C VAL A 245 -2.16 -6.46 1.38
N LEU A 246 -1.21 -5.80 2.05
CA LEU A 246 0.07 -6.40 2.42
C LEU A 246 -0.08 -7.60 3.36
N ASP A 247 -1.07 -7.62 4.26
CA ASP A 247 -1.39 -8.81 5.07
C ASP A 247 -1.88 -9.96 4.18
N LEU A 248 -2.73 -9.67 3.19
CA LEU A 248 -3.19 -10.67 2.22
C LEU A 248 -2.02 -11.21 1.39
N LEU A 249 -1.13 -10.35 0.90
CA LEU A 249 0.08 -10.75 0.17
C LEU A 249 1.03 -11.59 1.04
N GLU A 250 1.16 -11.29 2.34
CA GLU A 250 1.91 -12.12 3.28
C GLU A 250 1.30 -13.54 3.40
N ILE A 251 -0.02 -13.64 3.47
CA ILE A 251 -0.73 -14.93 3.48
C ILE A 251 -0.52 -15.66 2.15
N PHE A 252 -0.56 -14.93 1.02
CA PHE A 252 -0.35 -15.49 -0.31
C PHE A 252 1.01 -16.16 -0.42
N VAL A 253 2.09 -15.46 -0.07
CA VAL A 253 3.44 -16.03 -0.15
C VAL A 253 3.61 -17.22 0.79
N LYS A 254 3.05 -17.18 2.00
CA LYS A 254 3.13 -18.31 2.94
C LYS A 254 2.45 -19.58 2.43
N LYS A 255 1.38 -19.44 1.62
CA LYS A 255 0.58 -20.58 1.15
C LYS A 255 0.90 -21.03 -0.27
N SER A 256 1.30 -20.10 -1.12
CA SER A 256 1.43 -20.26 -2.57
C SER A 256 2.84 -20.03 -3.08
N HIS A 257 3.87 -19.99 -2.22
CA HIS A 257 5.26 -19.68 -2.60
C HIS A 257 5.86 -20.57 -3.70
N THR A 258 5.37 -21.79 -3.89
CA THR A 258 5.87 -22.71 -4.93
C THR A 258 5.27 -22.44 -6.31
N ARG A 259 4.26 -21.58 -6.42
CA ARG A 259 3.67 -21.17 -7.70
C ARG A 259 4.53 -20.07 -8.32
N LEU A 260 4.72 -20.14 -9.64
CA LEU A 260 5.48 -19.12 -10.37
C LEU A 260 4.84 -17.73 -10.24
N LEU A 261 3.50 -17.67 -10.24
CA LEU A 261 2.70 -16.46 -9.99
C LEU A 261 3.12 -15.69 -8.73
N ALA A 262 3.67 -16.37 -7.71
CA ALA A 262 4.13 -15.67 -6.51
C ALA A 262 5.36 -14.78 -6.75
N LEU A 263 6.06 -14.92 -7.88
CA LEU A 263 7.19 -14.05 -8.25
C LEU A 263 6.72 -12.68 -8.78
N ASP A 264 5.47 -12.56 -9.24
CA ASP A 264 4.97 -11.34 -9.86
C ASP A 264 4.79 -10.20 -8.84
N ILE A 265 4.67 -10.54 -7.55
CA ILE A 265 4.64 -9.56 -6.45
C ILE A 265 5.98 -8.85 -6.23
N LEU A 266 7.10 -9.39 -6.74
CA LEU A 266 8.43 -8.87 -6.43
C LEU A 266 8.55 -7.41 -6.87
N LEU A 267 8.20 -7.09 -8.12
CA LEU A 267 8.34 -5.72 -8.62
C LEU A 267 7.40 -4.72 -7.94
N PRO A 268 6.08 -5.00 -7.77
CA PRO A 268 5.18 -4.13 -7.02
C PRO A 268 5.67 -3.82 -5.60
N LEU A 269 6.16 -4.83 -4.86
CA LEU A 269 6.69 -4.63 -3.50
C LEU A 269 7.98 -3.80 -3.48
N LEU A 270 8.88 -4.00 -4.45
CA LEU A 270 10.11 -3.21 -4.55
C LEU A 270 9.82 -1.75 -4.85
N ARG A 271 8.92 -1.49 -5.81
CA ARG A 271 8.47 -0.14 -6.17
C ARG A 271 7.78 0.53 -5.00
N LEU A 272 6.89 -0.19 -4.31
CA LEU A 272 6.23 0.30 -3.10
C LEU A 272 7.25 0.73 -2.04
N SER A 273 8.20 -0.15 -1.71
CA SER A 273 9.24 0.16 -0.70
C SER A 273 10.13 1.34 -1.08
N ARG A 274 10.20 1.73 -2.35
CA ARG A 274 10.96 2.90 -2.80
C ARG A 274 10.13 4.17 -2.84
N ARG A 275 8.87 4.06 -3.28
CA ARG A 275 8.01 5.22 -3.59
C ARG A 275 7.16 5.70 -2.41
N THR A 276 6.83 4.83 -1.47
CA THR A 276 6.04 5.22 -0.29
C THR A 276 6.82 6.20 0.58
N SER A 277 6.16 7.23 1.06
CA SER A 277 6.67 8.11 2.12
C SER A 277 6.38 7.53 3.51
N VAL A 278 5.40 6.62 3.62
CA VAL A 278 5.00 6.00 4.89
C VAL A 278 5.92 4.84 5.27
N LYS A 279 6.74 5.06 6.32
CA LYS A 279 7.71 4.09 6.85
C LYS A 279 7.11 2.75 7.23
N GLN A 280 5.89 2.73 7.77
CA GLN A 280 5.17 1.51 8.13
C GLN A 280 4.89 0.62 6.89
N ILE A 281 4.42 1.22 5.80
CA ILE A 281 4.15 0.52 4.53
C ILE A 281 5.45 -0.05 3.97
N ALA A 282 6.52 0.75 3.90
CA ALA A 282 7.83 0.28 3.47
C ALA A 282 8.33 -0.91 4.31
N THR A 283 8.19 -0.81 5.63
CA THR A 283 8.62 -1.87 6.56
C THR A 283 7.83 -3.16 6.34
N LYS A 284 6.52 -3.05 6.13
CA LYS A 284 5.65 -4.19 5.90
C LYS A 284 5.88 -4.82 4.53
N ALA A 285 6.06 -4.03 3.47
CA ALA A 285 6.43 -4.51 2.14
C ALA A 285 7.74 -5.32 2.15
N ASN A 286 8.76 -4.78 2.82
CA ASN A 286 10.04 -5.48 3.04
C ASN A 286 9.85 -6.74 3.90
N GLY A 287 8.91 -6.72 4.84
CA GLY A 287 8.49 -7.88 5.63
C GLY A 287 7.91 -9.01 4.77
N VAL A 288 6.98 -8.70 3.86
CA VAL A 288 6.38 -9.67 2.92
C VAL A 288 7.46 -10.29 2.05
N LEU A 289 8.34 -9.47 1.46
CA LEU A 289 9.43 -9.95 0.61
C LEU A 289 10.40 -10.88 1.37
N ARG A 290 10.77 -10.49 2.59
CA ARG A 290 11.63 -11.28 3.47
C ARG A 290 10.96 -12.62 3.83
N GLU A 291 9.66 -12.62 4.11
CA GLU A 291 8.95 -13.87 4.37
C GLU A 291 8.89 -14.76 3.12
N TYR A 292 8.65 -14.18 1.94
CA TYR A 292 8.64 -14.92 0.69
C TYR A 292 9.99 -15.60 0.41
N THR A 293 11.09 -14.84 0.49
CA THR A 293 12.44 -15.40 0.30
C THR A 293 12.82 -16.42 1.39
N LYS A 294 12.28 -16.29 2.61
CA LYS A 294 12.49 -17.22 3.71
C LYS A 294 11.80 -18.58 3.48
N VAL A 295 10.58 -18.59 2.93
CA VAL A 295 9.84 -19.84 2.63
C VAL A 295 10.35 -20.52 1.35
N CYS A 296 10.88 -19.75 0.40
CA CYS A 296 11.48 -20.22 -0.84
C CYS A 296 12.91 -20.78 -0.65
N LYS A 297 13.02 -21.98 -0.07
CA LYS A 297 14.31 -22.68 0.15
C LYS A 297 14.29 -24.11 -0.36
N GLY A 298 15.41 -24.55 -0.96
CA GLY A 298 15.59 -25.92 -1.42
C GLY A 298 14.48 -26.35 -2.40
N ASN A 299 13.75 -27.41 -2.06
CA ASN A 299 12.68 -27.95 -2.90
C ASN A 299 11.38 -27.11 -2.89
N SER A 300 11.33 -26.04 -2.08
CA SER A 300 10.17 -25.14 -1.96
C SER A 300 10.26 -23.91 -2.87
N LEU A 301 11.18 -23.91 -3.83
CA LEU A 301 11.27 -22.88 -4.86
C LEU A 301 10.09 -22.97 -5.85
N PRO A 302 9.68 -21.83 -6.44
CA PRO A 302 8.81 -21.82 -7.62
C PRO A 302 9.29 -22.79 -8.70
N LYS A 303 8.36 -23.53 -9.29
CA LYS A 303 8.65 -24.48 -10.37
C LYS A 303 8.32 -23.85 -11.72
N ILE A 304 9.23 -24.03 -12.67
CA ILE A 304 9.06 -23.64 -14.06
C ILE A 304 8.49 -24.85 -14.83
N GLU A 305 7.47 -24.62 -15.64
CA GLU A 305 6.73 -25.64 -16.40
C GLU A 305 7.01 -25.58 -17.91
N ASP A 306 7.33 -24.39 -18.45
CA ASP A 306 7.56 -24.18 -19.89
C ASP A 306 8.66 -23.14 -20.20
N ASP A 307 9.11 -23.12 -21.46
CA ASP A 307 10.18 -22.22 -21.94
C ASP A 307 9.76 -20.74 -21.94
N GLY A 308 8.47 -20.42 -22.09
CA GLY A 308 7.96 -19.05 -22.03
C GLY A 308 8.11 -18.45 -20.64
N GLN A 309 7.87 -19.26 -19.61
CA GLN A 309 8.11 -18.89 -18.22
C GLN A 309 9.59 -18.62 -17.91
N VAL A 310 10.52 -19.31 -18.59
CA VAL A 310 11.96 -19.04 -18.43
C VAL A 310 12.29 -17.62 -18.92
N GLU A 311 11.80 -17.22 -20.09
CA GLU A 311 12.05 -15.87 -20.62
C GLU A 311 11.41 -14.78 -19.74
N ALA A 312 10.19 -15.03 -19.24
CA ALA A 312 9.55 -14.12 -18.30
C ALA A 312 10.38 -13.93 -17.01
N LEU A 313 11.00 -14.99 -16.48
CA LEU A 313 11.90 -14.89 -15.33
C LEU A 313 13.19 -14.13 -15.62
N TRP A 314 13.74 -14.26 -16.82
CA TRP A 314 14.88 -13.45 -17.25
C TRP A 314 14.52 -11.98 -17.33
N GLU A 315 13.33 -11.66 -17.85
CA GLU A 315 12.84 -10.28 -17.89
C GLU A 315 12.55 -9.73 -16.50
N LEU A 316 12.00 -10.55 -15.60
CA LEU A 316 11.83 -10.21 -14.20
C LEU A 316 13.17 -9.93 -13.52
N LEU A 317 14.20 -10.76 -13.75
CA LEU A 317 15.55 -10.52 -13.21
C LEU A 317 16.12 -9.19 -13.70
N ARG A 318 16.02 -8.91 -15.01
CA ARG A 318 16.45 -7.63 -15.59
C ARG A 318 15.68 -6.45 -14.99
N SER A 319 14.38 -6.60 -14.81
CA SER A 319 13.52 -5.58 -14.21
C SER A 319 13.86 -5.31 -12.75
N VAL A 320 14.16 -6.33 -11.95
CA VAL A 320 14.63 -6.17 -10.56
C VAL A 320 15.97 -5.44 -10.52
N HIS A 321 16.89 -5.73 -11.44
CA HIS A 321 18.17 -5.03 -11.55
C HIS A 321 18.02 -3.57 -11.98
N LYS A 322 17.08 -3.29 -12.89
CA LYS A 322 16.71 -1.93 -13.26
C LYS A 322 16.11 -1.19 -12.06
N GLU A 323 15.23 -1.85 -11.31
CA GLU A 323 14.64 -1.28 -10.10
C GLU A 323 15.72 -0.96 -9.05
N ALA A 324 16.67 -1.89 -8.84
CA ALA A 324 17.81 -1.70 -7.95
C ALA A 324 18.73 -0.53 -8.32
N SER A 325 18.65 -0.04 -9.57
CA SER A 325 19.42 1.13 -10.02
C SER A 325 18.85 2.47 -9.57
N HIS A 326 17.60 2.49 -9.10
CA HIS A 326 17.02 3.69 -8.54
C HIS A 326 17.56 3.97 -7.13
N SER A 327 17.68 5.26 -6.79
CA SER A 327 17.94 5.66 -5.41
C SER A 327 16.70 5.37 -4.56
N GLY A 328 16.91 4.94 -3.32
CA GLY A 328 15.84 4.64 -2.39
C GLY A 328 16.36 4.35 -0.98
N PRO A 329 15.46 4.14 -0.01
CA PRO A 329 15.83 3.83 1.37
C PRO A 329 16.69 2.57 1.48
N MET A 330 17.44 2.43 2.58
CA MET A 330 18.29 1.26 2.85
C MET A 330 17.51 -0.08 2.76
N GLY A 331 16.24 -0.07 3.19
CA GLY A 331 15.33 -1.22 3.09
C GLY A 331 15.09 -1.68 1.66
N HIS A 332 14.92 -0.73 0.72
CA HIS A 332 14.71 -1.01 -0.69
C HIS A 332 15.91 -1.73 -1.33
N ALA A 333 17.14 -1.28 -1.04
CA ALA A 333 18.33 -1.93 -1.58
C ALA A 333 18.48 -3.40 -1.11
N THR A 334 18.19 -3.64 0.16
CA THR A 334 18.18 -4.99 0.75
C THR A 334 17.11 -5.86 0.09
N ALA A 335 15.92 -5.29 -0.13
CA ALA A 335 14.81 -5.96 -0.79
C ALA A 335 15.14 -6.33 -2.25
N CYS A 336 15.70 -5.40 -3.04
CA CYS A 336 16.13 -5.66 -4.41
C CYS A 336 17.13 -6.82 -4.49
N SER A 337 18.08 -6.88 -3.55
CA SER A 337 19.04 -7.98 -3.46
C SER A 337 18.37 -9.32 -3.15
N GLN A 338 17.46 -9.35 -2.18
CA GLN A 338 16.68 -10.53 -1.83
C GLN A 338 15.85 -11.05 -3.02
N ALA A 339 15.17 -10.15 -3.73
CA ALA A 339 14.38 -10.46 -4.91
C ALA A 339 15.26 -11.01 -6.05
N SER A 340 16.36 -10.34 -6.39
CA SER A 340 17.28 -10.79 -7.44
C SER A 340 17.87 -12.18 -7.13
N LEU A 341 18.27 -12.41 -5.88
CA LEU A 341 18.78 -13.71 -5.44
C LEU A 341 17.70 -14.80 -5.46
N LEU A 342 16.43 -14.47 -5.20
CA LEU A 342 15.34 -15.43 -5.32
C LEU A 342 15.15 -15.85 -6.77
N VAL A 343 15.02 -14.89 -7.70
CA VAL A 343 14.87 -15.18 -9.13
C VAL A 343 16.07 -15.99 -9.65
N THR A 344 17.29 -15.61 -9.24
CA THR A 344 18.51 -16.36 -9.56
C THR A 344 18.43 -17.81 -9.08
N LYS A 345 18.00 -18.05 -7.84
CA LYS A 345 17.87 -19.41 -7.29
C LYS A 345 16.84 -20.23 -8.07
N VAL A 346 15.75 -19.63 -8.53
CA VAL A 346 14.73 -20.31 -9.34
C VAL A 346 15.29 -20.69 -10.70
N LEU A 347 15.94 -19.76 -11.41
CA LEU A 347 16.58 -20.02 -12.71
C LEU A 347 17.64 -21.13 -12.61
N VAL A 348 18.53 -21.04 -11.63
CA VAL A 348 19.62 -22.01 -11.44
C VAL A 348 19.13 -23.38 -10.96
N ALA A 349 18.01 -23.42 -10.22
CA ALA A 349 17.38 -24.68 -9.83
C ALA A 349 16.73 -25.40 -11.01
N HIS A 350 16.23 -24.66 -12.00
CA HIS A 350 15.70 -25.20 -13.25
C HIS A 350 16.82 -25.65 -14.19
N ASP A 351 17.78 -24.76 -14.46
CA ASP A 351 18.94 -25.04 -15.31
C ASP A 351 20.22 -24.48 -14.68
N LYS A 352 21.19 -25.35 -14.40
CA LYS A 352 22.47 -24.94 -13.81
C LYS A 352 23.29 -24.07 -14.75
N ASP A 353 23.12 -24.22 -16.06
CA ASP A 353 23.87 -23.43 -17.05
C ASP A 353 23.38 -21.97 -17.12
N ALA A 354 22.19 -21.68 -16.58
CA ALA A 354 21.66 -20.33 -16.43
C ALA A 354 22.58 -19.42 -15.58
N ILE A 355 23.45 -19.98 -14.75
CA ILE A 355 24.39 -19.20 -13.93
C ILE A 355 25.27 -18.25 -14.76
N ALA A 356 25.65 -18.65 -15.98
CA ALA A 356 26.46 -17.81 -16.86
C ALA A 356 25.71 -16.52 -17.22
N GLY A 357 24.45 -16.64 -17.64
CA GLY A 357 23.60 -15.48 -17.96
C GLY A 357 23.30 -14.61 -16.73
N VAL A 358 23.14 -15.21 -15.55
CA VAL A 358 22.94 -14.44 -14.31
C VAL A 358 24.17 -13.59 -13.99
N VAL A 359 25.38 -14.17 -14.14
CA VAL A 359 26.63 -13.43 -13.98
C VAL A 359 26.71 -12.26 -14.96
N ASP A 360 26.28 -12.45 -16.21
CA ASP A 360 26.26 -11.39 -17.22
C ASP A 360 25.30 -10.25 -16.84
N VAL A 361 24.12 -10.55 -16.28
CA VAL A 361 23.17 -9.54 -15.78
C VAL A 361 23.79 -8.74 -14.63
N TYR A 362 24.40 -9.39 -13.64
CA TYR A 362 25.11 -8.70 -12.55
C TYR A 362 26.30 -7.88 -13.05
N ALA A 363 27.03 -8.37 -14.06
CA ALA A 363 28.14 -7.64 -14.66
C ALA A 363 27.66 -6.39 -15.41
N ALA A 364 26.53 -6.47 -16.12
CA ALA A 364 25.89 -5.32 -16.77
C ALA A 364 25.50 -4.26 -15.73
N THR A 365 24.81 -4.65 -14.66
CA THR A 365 24.45 -3.73 -13.57
C THR A 365 25.66 -3.10 -12.91
N ARG A 366 26.75 -3.87 -12.71
CA ARG A 366 28.01 -3.33 -12.17
C ARG A 366 28.65 -2.32 -13.12
N LYS A 367 28.63 -2.59 -14.43
CA LYS A 367 29.14 -1.68 -15.45
C LYS A 367 28.35 -0.38 -15.42
N ASP A 368 27.03 -0.46 -15.35
CA ASP A 368 26.17 0.73 -15.27
C ASP A 368 26.44 1.54 -14.00
N GLN A 369 26.64 0.89 -12.85
CA GLN A 369 27.02 1.57 -11.60
C GLN A 369 28.34 2.36 -11.74
N LEU A 370 29.30 1.88 -12.53
CA LEU A 370 30.61 2.52 -12.69
C LEU A 370 30.62 3.60 -13.78
N MET A 371 29.78 3.47 -14.81
CA MET A 371 29.85 4.26 -16.03
C MET A 371 28.70 5.29 -16.16
N SER A 372 27.57 5.05 -15.49
CA SER A 372 26.39 5.91 -15.56
C SER A 372 26.21 6.70 -14.27
N THR A 373 25.99 8.00 -14.37
CA THR A 373 25.60 8.84 -13.22
C THR A 373 24.17 8.60 -12.74
N LYS A 374 23.37 7.87 -13.51
CA LYS A 374 21.95 7.58 -13.22
C LYS A 374 21.74 6.25 -12.49
N CYS A 375 22.80 5.48 -12.23
CA CYS A 375 22.73 4.16 -11.61
C CYS A 375 23.18 4.26 -10.15
N HIS A 376 22.23 4.21 -9.22
CA HIS A 376 22.45 4.39 -7.78
C HIS A 376 22.39 3.08 -6.99
N VAL A 377 22.77 1.96 -7.61
CA VAL A 377 22.81 0.66 -6.95
C VAL A 377 23.69 0.71 -5.71
N GLN A 378 23.16 0.29 -4.57
CA GLN A 378 23.89 0.28 -3.30
C GLN A 378 24.96 -0.83 -3.26
N PRO A 379 26.12 -0.62 -2.59
CA PRO A 379 27.18 -1.63 -2.49
C PRO A 379 26.74 -2.96 -1.85
N SER A 380 25.73 -2.92 -0.97
CA SER A 380 25.17 -4.10 -0.31
C SER A 380 24.62 -5.12 -1.32
N PHE A 381 23.99 -4.67 -2.40
CA PHE A 381 23.42 -5.51 -3.46
C PHE A 381 24.47 -6.48 -4.04
N PHE A 382 25.67 -5.98 -4.35
CA PHE A 382 26.74 -6.81 -4.87
C PHE A 382 27.45 -7.63 -3.79
N SER A 383 27.47 -7.14 -2.55
CA SER A 383 28.09 -7.85 -1.43
C SER A 383 27.29 -9.12 -1.12
N GLU A 384 25.96 -9.04 -1.13
CA GLU A 384 25.07 -10.19 -0.98
C GLU A 384 25.17 -11.17 -2.15
N TRP A 385 25.24 -10.67 -3.39
CA TRP A 385 25.52 -11.49 -4.57
C TRP A 385 26.82 -12.29 -4.43
N ASN A 386 27.91 -11.63 -4.03
CA ASN A 386 29.20 -12.29 -3.82
C ASN A 386 29.12 -13.35 -2.72
N ASN A 387 28.44 -13.06 -1.61
CA ASN A 387 28.22 -14.02 -0.53
C ASN A 387 27.45 -15.26 -1.02
N TRP A 388 26.42 -15.05 -1.83
CA TRP A 388 25.68 -16.15 -2.46
C TRP A 388 26.57 -16.95 -3.40
N CYS A 389 27.36 -16.31 -4.28
CA CYS A 389 28.29 -16.97 -5.20
C CYS A 389 29.26 -17.91 -4.48
N VAL A 390 29.84 -17.47 -3.35
CA VAL A 390 30.72 -18.30 -2.53
C VAL A 390 29.99 -19.55 -2.04
N SER A 391 28.75 -19.41 -1.58
CA SER A 391 27.94 -20.54 -1.12
C SER A 391 27.52 -21.48 -2.25
N ALA A 392 27.10 -20.93 -3.40
CA ALA A 392 26.59 -21.65 -4.56
C ALA A 392 27.71 -22.38 -5.33
N SER A 393 28.93 -21.82 -5.37
CA SER A 393 30.07 -22.43 -6.04
C SER A 393 30.42 -23.84 -5.53
N LYS A 394 30.04 -24.17 -4.29
CA LYS A 394 30.21 -25.50 -3.70
C LYS A 394 29.17 -26.51 -4.17
N GLN A 395 28.04 -26.04 -4.71
CA GLN A 395 26.89 -26.86 -5.16
C GLN A 395 26.84 -26.98 -6.69
N LEU A 396 27.44 -26.02 -7.40
CA LEU A 396 27.49 -25.95 -8.86
C LEU A 396 28.70 -26.67 -9.47
N LYS A 397 29.80 -26.79 -8.73
CA LYS A 397 30.94 -27.66 -9.07
C LYS A 397 30.65 -29.09 -8.63
#